data_AF-A0A6P1DKT2-F1
#
_entry.id   AF-A0A6P1DKT2-F1
#
_cell.length_a   1.000
_cell.length_b   1.000
_cell.length_c   1.000
_cell.angle_alpha   90.00
_cell.angle_beta   90.00
_cell.angle_gamma   90.00
#
_symmetry.space_group_name_H-M   'P 1'
#
loop_
_entity.id
_entity.type
_entity.pdbx_description
1 polymer ?
#
loop_
_entity_poly.entity_id
_entity_poly.type
_entity_poly.pdbx_seq_one_letter_code
_entity_poly.pdbx_strand_id
1 'polypeptide(L)'
;MTKSALLQTAQLLTQPSKAMADEYASKRELLVNLLNKKMLERLDLDDMVGENNVEMMKDNHANHARFLESVFYSYNPEVLVDTVLWVFRAYRARNFRSTYWAAQLNAWLEIYKENLSENCYKEVYPFYNWMQINIPTFTTLAEEAMEGPIPSH
;
A
#
# COMPACT_ATOMS: atom_id res chain seq x y z
N MET A 1 9.18 -14.36 -8.20
CA MET A 1 9.97 -14.07 -6.98
C MET A 1 9.23 -14.69 -5.80
N THR A 2 9.93 -15.26 -4.80
CA THR A 2 9.27 -15.90 -3.64
C THR A 2 9.01 -14.90 -2.51
N LYS A 3 8.16 -15.24 -1.52
CA LYS A 3 8.00 -14.45 -0.29
C LYS A 3 9.36 -14.17 0.39
N SER A 4 10.26 -15.15 0.42
CA SER A 4 11.60 -14.97 0.99
C SER A 4 12.44 -13.92 0.25
N ALA A 5 12.30 -13.82 -1.07
CA ALA A 5 12.99 -12.78 -1.85
C ALA A 5 12.36 -11.39 -1.66
N LEU A 6 11.04 -11.29 -1.47
CA LEU A 6 10.41 -10.04 -1.02
C LEU A 6 10.99 -9.60 0.33
N LEU A 7 11.12 -10.52 1.29
CA LEU A 7 11.69 -10.22 2.61
C LEU A 7 13.13 -9.73 2.52
N GLN A 8 13.97 -10.36 1.70
CA GLN A 8 15.36 -9.93 1.50
C GLN A 8 15.45 -8.51 0.94
N THR A 9 14.61 -8.15 -0.03
CA THR A 9 14.62 -6.80 -0.60
C THR A 9 13.99 -5.77 0.34
N ALA A 10 12.99 -6.15 1.14
CA ALA A 10 12.42 -5.29 2.18
C ALA A 10 13.46 -4.96 3.27
N GLN A 11 14.33 -5.90 3.64
CA GLN A 11 15.42 -5.64 4.62
C GLN A 11 16.38 -4.53 4.20
N LEU A 12 16.41 -4.16 2.91
CA LEU A 12 17.24 -3.07 2.40
C LEU A 12 16.58 -1.69 2.56
N LEU A 13 15.30 -1.63 2.93
CA LEU A 13 14.62 -0.38 3.24
C LEU A 13 15.16 0.19 4.54
N THR A 14 15.34 1.51 4.56
CA THR A 14 15.79 2.23 5.75
C THR A 14 14.58 2.85 6.43
N GLN A 15 14.44 2.62 7.74
CA GLN A 15 13.39 3.28 8.52
C GLN A 15 13.55 4.81 8.42
N PRO A 16 12.48 5.57 8.16
CA PRO A 16 12.53 7.02 8.27
C PRO A 16 12.97 7.47 9.67
N SER A 17 13.65 8.60 9.72
CA SER A 17 13.98 9.26 10.97
C SER A 17 12.69 9.62 11.73
N LYS A 18 12.78 9.70 13.06
CA LYS A 18 11.64 10.06 13.91
C LYS A 18 11.00 11.38 13.47
N ALA A 19 11.80 12.37 13.09
CA ALA A 19 11.30 13.67 12.62
C ALA A 19 10.44 13.54 11.36
N MET A 20 10.84 12.69 10.40
CA MET A 20 10.05 12.48 9.18
C MET A 20 8.81 11.64 9.45
N ALA A 21 8.88 10.66 10.37
CA ALA A 21 7.71 9.93 10.83
C ALA A 21 6.69 10.86 11.53
N ASP A 22 7.16 11.79 12.38
CA ASP A 22 6.33 12.81 13.03
C ASP A 22 5.69 13.76 12.00
N GLU A 23 6.43 14.21 10.98
CA GLU A 23 5.85 15.02 9.91
C GLU A 23 4.74 14.26 9.18
N TYR A 24 5.02 13.02 8.75
CA TYR A 24 4.04 12.18 8.08
C TYR A 24 2.78 11.99 8.93
N ALA A 25 2.95 11.65 10.22
CA ALA A 25 1.85 11.47 11.17
C ALA A 25 0.99 12.74 11.30
N SER A 26 1.63 13.90 11.40
CA SER A 26 0.94 15.20 11.52
C SER A 26 0.09 15.55 10.29
N LYS A 27 0.43 15.00 9.11
CA LYS A 27 -0.26 15.26 7.84
C LYS A 27 -1.15 14.10 7.38
N ARG A 28 -1.08 12.93 8.02
CA ARG A 28 -1.73 11.68 7.61
C ARG A 28 -3.20 11.86 7.16
N GLU A 29 -4.00 12.56 7.95
CA GLU A 29 -5.42 12.77 7.66
C GLU A 29 -5.65 13.62 6.41
N LEU A 30 -4.86 14.68 6.23
CA LEU A 30 -4.87 15.48 5.01
C LEU A 30 -4.51 14.60 3.79
N LEU A 31 -3.46 13.80 3.90
CA LEU A 31 -2.98 12.96 2.79
C LEU A 31 -4.04 11.94 2.37
N VAL A 32 -4.71 11.29 3.33
CA VAL A 32 -5.83 10.35 3.06
C VAL A 32 -6.98 11.06 2.36
N ASN A 33 -7.37 12.25 2.82
CA ASN A 33 -8.45 13.02 2.21
C ASN A 33 -8.15 13.41 0.76
N LEU A 34 -6.91 13.84 0.50
CA LEU A 34 -6.44 14.15 -0.85
C LEU A 34 -6.44 12.91 -1.75
N LEU A 35 -6.03 11.74 -1.24
CA LEU A 35 -6.06 10.51 -2.01
C LEU A 35 -7.49 10.10 -2.36
N ASN A 36 -8.39 10.12 -1.38
CA ASN A 36 -9.79 9.81 -1.60
C ASN A 36 -10.38 10.71 -2.68
N LYS A 37 -10.16 12.03 -2.58
CA LYS A 37 -10.62 12.98 -3.60
C LYS A 37 -10.07 12.62 -4.98
N LYS A 38 -8.76 12.42 -5.10
CA LYS A 38 -8.09 12.13 -6.38
C LYS A 38 -8.56 10.82 -7.01
N MET A 39 -8.79 9.78 -6.20
CA MET A 39 -9.28 8.49 -6.70
C MET A 39 -10.76 8.55 -7.09
N LEU A 40 -11.59 9.32 -6.38
CA LEU A 40 -13.01 9.53 -6.71
C LEU A 40 -13.21 10.30 -8.03
N GLU A 41 -12.23 11.08 -8.46
CA GLU A 41 -12.26 11.83 -9.73
C GLU A 41 -11.95 10.94 -10.95
N ARG A 42 -11.61 9.66 -10.76
CA ARG A 42 -11.29 8.74 -11.85
C ARG A 42 -12.54 8.15 -12.49
N LEU A 43 -12.59 8.22 -13.82
CA LEU A 43 -13.69 7.63 -14.62
C LEU A 43 -13.71 6.09 -14.60
N ASP A 44 -12.55 5.46 -14.40
CA ASP A 44 -12.37 4.01 -14.36
C ASP A 44 -12.38 3.44 -12.93
N LEU A 45 -12.88 4.19 -11.95
CA LEU A 45 -12.83 3.78 -10.55
C LEU A 45 -13.57 2.47 -10.30
N ASP A 46 -14.82 2.36 -10.76
CA ASP A 46 -15.64 1.17 -10.54
C ASP A 46 -15.06 -0.07 -11.22
N ASP A 47 -14.38 0.10 -12.37
CA ASP A 47 -13.66 -0.98 -13.03
C ASP A 47 -12.49 -1.49 -12.16
N MET A 48 -11.83 -0.59 -11.43
CA MET A 48 -10.68 -0.91 -10.60
C MET A 48 -11.05 -1.54 -9.25
N VAL A 49 -12.08 -1.02 -8.57
CA VAL A 49 -12.42 -1.45 -7.20
C VAL A 49 -13.63 -2.39 -7.15
N GLY A 50 -14.40 -2.50 -8.23
CA GLY A 50 -15.67 -3.22 -8.27
C GLY A 50 -16.84 -2.33 -7.82
N GLU A 51 -18.04 -2.64 -8.32
CA GLU A 51 -19.26 -1.91 -7.97
C GLU A 51 -19.50 -1.91 -6.45
N ASN A 52 -19.94 -0.76 -5.91
CA ASN A 52 -20.26 -0.55 -4.50
C ASN A 52 -19.08 -0.70 -3.50
N ASN A 53 -17.83 -0.75 -3.96
CA ASN A 53 -16.64 -0.88 -3.10
C ASN A 53 -15.94 0.44 -2.75
N VAL A 54 -16.52 1.60 -3.12
CA VAL A 54 -15.90 2.92 -2.90
C VAL A 54 -15.61 3.20 -1.42
N GLU A 55 -16.53 2.88 -0.51
CA GLU A 55 -16.28 3.09 0.93
C GLU A 55 -15.16 2.17 1.45
N MET A 56 -15.11 0.93 0.98
CA MET A 56 -14.03 0.00 1.31
C MET A 56 -12.67 0.48 0.79
N MET A 57 -12.64 1.12 -0.38
CA MET A 57 -11.44 1.77 -0.89
C MET A 57 -10.98 2.90 0.05
N LYS A 58 -11.90 3.75 0.53
CA LYS A 58 -11.56 4.82 1.48
C LYS A 58 -11.02 4.26 2.81
N ASP A 59 -11.65 3.20 3.31
CA ASP A 59 -11.16 2.49 4.49
C ASP A 59 -9.76 1.91 4.25
N ASN A 60 -9.51 1.33 3.08
CA ASN A 60 -8.20 0.85 2.69
C ASN A 60 -7.15 1.98 2.70
N HIS A 61 -7.46 3.15 2.15
CA HIS A 61 -6.55 4.30 2.16
C HIS A 61 -6.22 4.76 3.59
N ALA A 62 -7.23 4.84 4.46
CA ALA A 62 -7.03 5.20 5.86
C ALA A 62 -6.19 4.17 6.61
N ASN A 63 -6.44 2.87 6.38
CA ASN A 63 -5.69 1.78 6.98
C ASN A 63 -4.25 1.71 6.47
N HIS A 64 -4.04 1.91 5.17
CA HIS A 64 -2.71 2.02 4.55
C HIS A 64 -1.90 3.14 5.23
N ALA A 65 -2.50 4.32 5.39
CA ALA A 65 -1.80 5.47 5.95
C ALA A 65 -1.41 5.26 7.42
N ARG A 66 -2.29 4.68 8.24
CA ARG A 66 -2.01 4.31 9.64
C ARG A 66 -0.96 3.21 9.74
N PHE A 67 -1.03 2.22 8.85
CA PHE A 67 -0.05 1.14 8.82
C PHE A 67 1.35 1.67 8.50
N LEU A 68 1.49 2.49 7.46
CA LEU A 68 2.80 3.05 7.13
C LEU A 68 3.35 3.99 8.19
N GLU A 69 2.49 4.78 8.86
CA GLU A 69 2.92 5.54 10.04
C GLU A 69 3.57 4.63 11.10
N SER A 70 2.93 3.49 11.44
CA SER A 70 3.51 2.54 12.40
C SER A 70 4.84 1.95 11.91
N VAL A 71 4.94 1.65 10.61
CA VAL A 71 6.17 1.16 9.97
C VAL A 71 7.28 2.21 10.03
N PHE A 72 6.94 3.49 9.89
CA PHE A 72 7.92 4.58 9.94
C PHE A 72 8.45 4.83 11.35
N TYR A 73 7.68 4.53 12.39
CA TYR A 73 8.15 4.56 13.78
C TYR A 73 8.91 3.31 14.20
N SER A 74 8.52 2.13 13.71
CA SER A 74 9.10 0.85 14.10
C SER A 74 9.11 -0.10 12.91
N TYR A 75 10.17 -0.02 12.11
CA TYR A 75 10.24 -0.80 10.88
C TYR A 75 10.58 -2.26 11.16
N ASN A 76 9.68 -3.14 10.74
CA ASN A 76 9.93 -4.58 10.66
C ASN A 76 9.63 -5.06 9.22
N PRO A 77 10.63 -5.55 8.46
CA PRO A 77 10.45 -6.04 7.09
C PRO A 77 9.43 -7.18 6.96
N GLU A 78 9.35 -8.09 7.94
CA GLU A 78 8.42 -9.20 7.92
C GLU A 78 6.98 -8.70 8.07
N VAL A 79 6.75 -7.77 8.99
CA VAL A 79 5.44 -7.12 9.18
C VAL A 79 5.02 -6.37 7.90
N LEU A 80 5.93 -5.66 7.23
CA LEU A 80 5.65 -5.01 5.95
C LEU A 80 5.22 -6.01 4.88
N VAL A 81 6.04 -7.04 4.65
CA VAL A 81 5.78 -8.05 3.60
C VAL A 81 4.46 -8.78 3.85
N ASP A 82 4.21 -9.20 5.08
CA ASP A 82 3.04 -10.01 5.42
C ASP A 82 1.76 -9.19 5.37
N THR A 83 1.81 -7.94 5.82
CA THR A 83 0.64 -7.04 5.75
C THR A 83 0.29 -6.72 4.30
N VAL A 84 1.27 -6.38 3.45
CA VAL A 84 1.01 -6.06 2.03
C VAL A 84 0.49 -7.29 1.28
N LEU A 85 1.08 -8.48 1.50
CA LEU A 85 0.58 -9.73 0.91
C LEU A 85 -0.87 -10.03 1.34
N TRP A 86 -1.17 -9.84 2.62
CA TRP A 86 -2.52 -10.05 3.15
C TRP A 86 -3.53 -9.08 2.52
N VAL A 87 -3.17 -7.80 2.34
CA VAL A 87 -4.03 -6.80 1.67
C VAL A 87 -4.32 -7.23 0.22
N PHE A 88 -3.31 -7.62 -0.54
CA PHE A 88 -3.52 -8.09 -1.92
C PHE A 88 -4.50 -9.27 -1.98
N ARG A 89 -4.37 -10.23 -1.07
CA ARG A 89 -5.30 -11.39 -0.97
C ARG A 89 -6.71 -10.97 -0.59
N ALA A 90 -6.85 -10.18 0.48
CA ALA A 90 -8.14 -9.81 1.06
C ALA A 90 -9.00 -8.96 0.10
N TYR A 91 -8.37 -8.10 -0.70
CA TYR A 91 -9.08 -7.20 -1.61
C TYR A 91 -9.31 -7.85 -2.98
N ARG A 92 -8.44 -8.76 -3.43
CA ARG A 92 -8.69 -9.59 -4.62
C ARG A 92 -9.97 -10.41 -4.48
N ALA A 93 -10.20 -11.01 -3.32
CA ALA A 93 -11.44 -11.73 -2.99
C ALA A 93 -12.70 -10.84 -3.01
N ARG A 94 -12.53 -9.51 -3.08
CA ARG A 94 -13.60 -8.51 -3.08
C ARG A 94 -13.67 -7.72 -4.40
N ASN A 95 -13.15 -8.30 -5.49
CA ASN A 95 -13.18 -7.75 -6.86
C ASN A 95 -12.28 -6.53 -7.10
N PHE A 96 -11.35 -6.20 -6.21
CA PHE A 96 -10.31 -5.22 -6.54
C PHE A 96 -9.37 -5.80 -7.62
N ARG A 97 -9.11 -5.02 -8.65
CA ARG A 97 -8.23 -5.39 -9.77
C ARG A 97 -6.80 -4.94 -9.53
N SER A 98 -5.86 -5.57 -10.22
CA SER A 98 -4.43 -5.23 -10.12
C SER A 98 -4.11 -3.78 -10.51
N THR A 99 -4.89 -3.21 -11.43
CA THR A 99 -4.77 -1.81 -11.87
C THR A 99 -5.00 -0.81 -10.74
N TYR A 100 -5.85 -1.13 -9.77
CA TYR A 100 -6.07 -0.30 -8.58
C TYR A 100 -4.77 -0.08 -7.79
N TRP A 101 -3.96 -1.13 -7.60
CA TRP A 101 -2.74 -1.04 -6.78
C TRP A 101 -1.74 -0.05 -7.37
N ALA A 102 -1.54 -0.10 -8.69
CA ALA A 102 -0.69 0.86 -9.38
C ALA A 102 -1.26 2.28 -9.28
N ALA A 103 -2.57 2.44 -9.51
CA ALA A 103 -3.24 3.74 -9.47
C ALA A 103 -3.12 4.41 -8.09
N GLN A 104 -3.45 3.71 -7.00
CA GLN A 104 -3.44 4.28 -5.67
C GLN A 104 -2.01 4.57 -5.16
N LEU A 105 -1.03 3.71 -5.46
CA LEU A 105 0.36 3.94 -5.06
C LEU A 105 0.98 5.13 -5.82
N ASN A 106 0.65 5.30 -7.11
CA ASN A 106 1.06 6.50 -7.86
C ASN A 106 0.42 7.76 -7.28
N ALA A 107 -0.88 7.71 -6.99
CA ALA A 107 -1.60 8.83 -6.40
C ALA A 107 -1.02 9.25 -5.03
N TRP A 108 -0.63 8.29 -4.19
CA TRP A 108 0.09 8.58 -2.95
C TRP A 108 1.39 9.36 -3.20
N LEU A 109 2.24 8.89 -4.12
CA LEU A 109 3.52 9.54 -4.42
C LEU A 109 3.35 10.97 -4.96
N GLU A 110 2.36 11.20 -5.82
CA GLU A 110 2.01 12.55 -6.29
C GLU A 110 1.62 13.47 -5.12
N ILE A 111 0.70 13.00 -4.26
CA ILE A 111 0.24 13.76 -3.09
C ILE A 111 1.40 14.04 -2.13
N TYR A 112 2.28 13.07 -1.92
CA TYR A 112 3.41 13.24 -0.99
C TYR A 112 4.41 14.26 -1.49
N LYS A 113 4.72 14.24 -2.79
CA LYS A 113 5.60 15.22 -3.41
C LYS A 113 5.08 16.65 -3.25
N GLU A 114 3.76 16.84 -3.24
CA GLU A 114 3.13 18.15 -3.10
C GLU A 114 2.94 18.61 -1.65
N ASN A 115 2.79 17.67 -0.70
CA ASN A 115 2.31 17.98 0.65
C ASN A 115 3.31 17.66 1.76
N LEU A 116 4.34 16.84 1.51
CA LEU A 116 5.42 16.58 2.44
C LEU A 116 6.62 17.48 2.14
N SER A 117 7.46 17.71 3.15
CA SER A 117 8.78 18.29 2.92
C SER A 117 9.60 17.37 2.01
N GLU A 118 10.57 17.94 1.29
CA GLU A 118 11.46 17.17 0.43
C GLU A 118 12.18 16.04 1.20
N ASN A 119 12.60 16.31 2.44
CA ASN A 119 13.24 15.32 3.30
C ASN A 119 12.28 14.20 3.70
N CYS A 120 11.05 14.53 4.09
CA CYS A 120 10.05 13.53 4.47
C CYS A 120 9.69 12.67 3.27
N TYR A 121 9.42 13.29 2.11
CA TYR A 121 9.18 12.58 0.86
C TYR A 121 10.32 11.62 0.50
N LYS A 122 11.57 12.10 0.58
CA LYS A 122 12.77 11.30 0.28
C LYS A 122 12.91 10.06 1.17
N GLU A 123 12.55 10.16 2.45
CA GLU A 123 12.64 9.04 3.39
C GLU A 123 11.47 8.05 3.27
N VAL A 124 10.26 8.50 2.92
CA VAL A 124 9.09 7.59 2.76
C VAL A 124 9.01 6.98 1.36
N TYR A 125 9.52 7.66 0.33
CA TYR A 125 9.48 7.21 -1.08
C TYR A 125 9.99 5.77 -1.29
N PRO A 126 11.10 5.31 -0.68
CA PRO A 126 11.61 3.96 -0.89
C PRO A 126 10.60 2.85 -0.60
N PHE A 127 9.73 3.03 0.40
CA PHE A 127 8.67 2.06 0.74
C PHE A 127 7.64 1.93 -0.38
N TYR A 128 7.22 3.06 -0.96
CA TYR A 128 6.25 3.10 -2.06
C TYR A 128 6.83 2.56 -3.34
N ASN A 129 8.04 2.98 -3.69
CA ASN A 129 8.76 2.47 -4.84
C ASN A 129 8.98 0.95 -4.74
N TRP A 130 9.34 0.45 -3.55
CA TRP A 130 9.46 -1.00 -3.31
C TRP A 130 8.12 -1.72 -3.48
N MET A 131 7.01 -1.19 -2.94
CA MET A 131 5.69 -1.78 -3.16
C MET A 131 5.32 -1.82 -4.66
N GLN A 132 5.57 -0.73 -5.40
CA GLN A 132 5.25 -0.63 -6.82
C GLN A 132 6.03 -1.63 -7.69
N ILE A 133 7.35 -1.72 -7.49
CA ILE A 133 8.20 -2.68 -8.21
C ILE A 133 7.72 -4.13 -7.96
N ASN A 134 7.21 -4.40 -6.76
CA ASN A 134 6.80 -5.73 -6.35
C ASN A 134 5.33 -6.06 -6.58
N ILE A 135 4.51 -5.16 -7.15
CA ILE A 135 3.09 -5.42 -7.48
C ILE A 135 2.89 -6.76 -8.23
N PRO A 136 3.67 -7.08 -9.30
CA PRO A 136 3.49 -8.35 -9.99
C PRO A 136 3.73 -9.56 -9.09
N THR A 137 4.75 -9.49 -8.23
CA THR A 137 5.08 -10.57 -7.28
C THR A 137 3.99 -10.72 -6.23
N PHE A 138 3.49 -9.62 -5.65
CA PHE A 138 2.38 -9.66 -4.70
C PHE A 138 1.12 -10.26 -5.34
N THR A 139 0.84 -9.91 -6.59
CA THR A 139 -0.30 -10.45 -7.34
C THR A 139 -0.20 -11.96 -7.50
N THR A 140 0.93 -12.46 -8.01
CA THR A 140 1.16 -13.91 -8.18
C THR A 140 1.06 -14.68 -6.86
N LEU A 141 1.72 -14.20 -5.80
CA LEU A 141 1.70 -14.86 -4.48
C LEU A 141 0.34 -14.78 -3.77
N ALA A 142 -0.52 -13.83 -4.15
CA ALA A 142 -1.89 -13.75 -3.67
C ALA A 142 -2.80 -14.75 -4.39
N GLU A 143 -2.59 -14.97 -5.69
CA GLU A 143 -3.33 -15.93 -6.51
C GLU A 143 -2.99 -17.38 -6.14
N GLU A 144 -1.70 -17.72 -6.03
CA GLU A 144 -1.24 -19.07 -5.63
C GLU A 144 -1.80 -19.53 -4.28
N ALA A 145 -2.01 -18.60 -3.34
CA ALA A 145 -2.55 -18.91 -2.01
C ALA A 145 -4.06 -19.22 -2.02
N MET A 146 -4.79 -18.76 -3.04
CA MET A 146 -6.23 -19.04 -3.19
C MET A 146 -6.48 -20.38 -3.90
N GLU A 147 -5.52 -20.85 -4.71
CA GLU A 147 -5.57 -22.15 -5.41
C GLU A 147 -5.06 -23.33 -4.58
N GLY A 148 -4.69 -23.10 -3.31
CA GLY A 148 -4.29 -24.15 -2.38
C GLY A 148 -5.45 -25.13 -2.10
N PRO A 149 -5.15 -26.41 -1.79
CA PRO A 149 -6.18 -27.42 -1.56
C PRO A 149 -7.12 -26.99 -0.43
N ILE A 150 -8.43 -27.09 -0.68
CA ILE A 150 -9.46 -26.93 0.36
C ILE A 150 -9.13 -27.93 1.48
N PRO A 151 -8.95 -27.49 2.74
CA PRO A 151 -8.79 -28.42 3.85
C PRO A 151 -10.02 -29.31 3.90
N SER A 152 -9.83 -30.61 3.65
CA SER A 152 -10.85 -31.61 3.95
C SER A 152 -11.01 -31.65 5.46
N HIS A 153 -12.08 -31.05 5.97
CA HIS A 153 -12.58 -31.30 7.32
C HIS A 153 -13.21 -32.69 7.41
#